data_AF-A0A1V6ACA3-F1
#
_entry.id   AF-A0A1V6ACA3-F1
#
_cell.length_a   1.000
_cell.length_b   1.000
_cell.length_c   1.000
_cell.angle_alpha   90.00
_cell.angle_beta   90.00
_cell.angle_gamma   90.00
#
_symmetry.space_group_name_H-M   'P 1'
#
loop_
_entity.id
_entity.type
_entity.pdbx_description
1 polymer ?
#
loop_
_entity_poly.entity_id
_entity_poly.type
_entity_poly.pdbx_seq_one_letter_code
_entity_poly.pdbx_strand_id
1 'polypeptide(L)'
;MIKRKIYSRLYKIFTVFFVFLASFGFCYTQNEFAAKTHKVGESIVKGRRAALRFPINGNEISRGQIHDYIQMVSRHNLEEIAFNIGFSSEVEKLLFNKIRSVPVPIVTRTSMSNLRKILQNHALMSPVEGVRRDLAVNKTVTPDLEEMLFGAYGCIFATVGLVDGSSRYGEVVIRLRNAVQEVGWATPWSGHYFFSNLLKEDTHLLEARIKSGDMNEIGSDIYLQFSHFLIAGRDWNEALAWQAINYLRGGRDEAEKAKRRELAIKLLKETDERRFWQTFSKDGAYTCGYLEAKFEGYLPLASVESIEVEKQHLSEVLSWPEAQVFRHRIRVLQE
;
A
#
# COMPACT_ATOMS: atom_id res chain seq x y z
N MET A 1 47.14 -22.20 31.50
CA MET A 1 45.81 -21.53 31.66
C MET A 1 45.67 -20.18 30.92
N ILE A 2 46.76 -19.50 30.51
CA ILE A 2 46.71 -18.15 29.90
C ILE A 2 46.30 -18.17 28.41
N LYS A 3 46.69 -19.19 27.64
CA LYS A 3 46.34 -19.30 26.20
C LYS A 3 44.83 -19.41 25.93
N ARG A 4 44.05 -20.11 26.76
CA ARG A 4 42.59 -20.27 26.58
C ARG A 4 41.78 -18.97 26.72
N LYS A 5 42.24 -18.02 27.55
CA LYS A 5 41.54 -16.72 27.73
C LYS A 5 41.73 -15.77 26.54
N ILE A 6 42.85 -15.88 25.82
CA ILE A 6 43.14 -15.03 24.65
C ILE A 6 42.28 -15.45 23.44
N TYR A 7 42.14 -16.76 23.19
CA TYR A 7 41.28 -17.26 22.11
C TYR A 7 39.80 -16.92 22.31
N SER A 8 39.29 -16.96 23.55
CA SER A 8 37.90 -16.58 23.85
C SER A 8 37.60 -15.08 23.61
N ARG A 9 38.57 -14.21 23.88
CA ARG A 9 38.43 -12.76 23.62
C ARG A 9 38.54 -12.43 22.14
N LEU A 10 39.47 -13.06 21.41
CA LEU A 10 39.59 -12.90 19.96
C LEU A 10 38.34 -13.39 19.22
N TYR A 11 37.74 -14.50 19.65
CA TYR A 11 36.51 -15.02 19.05
C TYR A 11 35.33 -14.07 19.24
N LYS A 12 35.15 -13.50 20.45
CA LYS A 12 34.09 -12.51 20.71
C LYS A 12 34.26 -11.23 19.90
N ILE A 13 35.50 -10.74 19.74
CA ILE A 13 35.79 -9.56 18.91
C ILE A 13 35.49 -9.88 17.44
N PHE A 14 35.90 -11.05 16.94
CA PHE A 14 35.59 -11.47 15.57
C PHE A 14 34.09 -11.62 15.32
N THR A 15 33.33 -12.19 16.25
CA THR A 15 31.87 -12.34 16.11
C THR A 15 31.17 -10.97 16.12
N VAL A 16 31.57 -10.05 17.00
CA VAL A 16 30.99 -8.68 17.02
C VAL A 16 31.35 -7.92 15.75
N PHE A 17 32.58 -8.04 15.25
CA PHE A 17 33.02 -7.38 14.02
C PHE A 17 32.31 -7.93 12.77
N PHE A 18 32.06 -9.25 12.71
CA PHE A 18 31.30 -9.87 11.62
C PHE A 18 29.81 -9.50 11.64
N VAL A 19 29.20 -9.41 12.82
CA VAL A 19 27.80 -8.93 12.95
C VAL A 19 27.71 -7.46 12.55
N PHE A 20 28.70 -6.63 12.89
CA PHE A 20 28.75 -5.21 12.51
C PHE A 20 28.95 -5.01 10.99
N LEU A 21 29.85 -5.79 10.37
CA LEU A 21 30.07 -5.79 8.91
C LEU A 21 28.87 -6.34 8.12
N ALA A 22 28.20 -7.38 8.62
CA ALA A 22 26.97 -7.90 8.00
C ALA A 22 25.84 -6.87 8.07
N SER A 23 25.74 -6.12 9.17
CA SER A 23 24.73 -5.06 9.34
C SER A 23 25.01 -3.85 8.44
N PHE A 24 26.27 -3.46 8.27
CA PHE A 24 26.65 -2.37 7.35
C PHE A 24 26.54 -2.78 5.88
N GLY A 25 26.93 -4.00 5.52
CA GLY A 25 26.76 -4.53 4.16
C GLY A 25 25.30 -4.59 3.73
N PHE A 26 24.41 -5.05 4.61
CA PHE A 26 22.96 -5.14 4.33
C PHE A 26 22.31 -3.74 4.20
N CYS A 27 22.74 -2.77 5.02
CA CYS A 27 22.23 -1.40 4.99
C CYS A 27 22.75 -0.60 3.78
N TYR A 28 24.01 -0.83 3.38
CA TYR A 28 24.61 -0.18 2.20
C TYR A 28 23.99 -0.69 0.89
N THR A 29 23.72 -1.99 0.79
CA THR A 29 23.00 -2.58 -0.37
C THR A 29 21.51 -2.22 -0.41
N GLN A 30 20.89 -1.69 0.65
CA GLN A 30 19.53 -1.14 0.54
C GLN A 30 19.55 0.30 -0.01
N ASN A 31 20.52 1.11 0.43
CA ASN A 31 20.60 2.53 0.05
C ASN A 31 21.12 2.78 -1.37
N GLU A 32 22.10 2.03 -1.88
CA GLU A 32 22.53 2.19 -3.29
C GLU A 32 21.50 1.67 -4.30
N PHE A 33 20.71 0.66 -3.94
CA PHE A 33 19.70 0.08 -4.83
C PHE A 33 18.42 0.91 -4.89
N ALA A 34 18.07 1.62 -3.81
CA ALA A 34 17.02 2.63 -3.80
C ALA A 34 17.34 3.83 -4.75
N ALA A 35 18.59 4.04 -5.15
CA ALA A 35 18.99 5.14 -6.02
C ALA A 35 18.78 4.89 -7.53
N LYS A 36 18.62 3.63 -7.98
CA LYS A 36 18.38 3.26 -9.41
C LYS A 36 16.97 2.73 -9.69
N THR A 37 16.08 2.85 -8.71
CA THR A 37 14.70 2.35 -8.76
C THR A 37 13.74 3.44 -9.22
N HIS A 38 12.68 3.02 -9.88
CA HIS A 38 11.56 3.88 -10.28
C HIS A 38 11.03 4.68 -9.05
N LYS A 39 10.82 5.99 -9.19
CA LYS A 39 10.38 6.87 -8.10
C LYS A 39 8.85 7.00 -8.12
N VAL A 40 8.20 6.12 -7.38
CA VAL A 40 6.75 6.15 -7.22
C VAL A 40 6.31 7.52 -6.72
N GLY A 41 5.34 8.13 -7.42
CA GLY A 41 4.82 9.46 -7.10
C GLY A 41 5.60 10.63 -7.71
N GLU A 42 6.76 10.41 -8.35
CA GLU A 42 7.52 11.49 -9.00
C GLU A 42 6.70 12.19 -10.10
N SER A 43 5.98 11.42 -10.92
CA SER A 43 5.08 11.94 -11.96
C SER A 43 4.03 12.89 -11.39
N ILE A 44 3.49 12.59 -10.20
CA ILE A 44 2.51 13.46 -9.53
C ILE A 44 3.15 14.79 -9.14
N VAL A 45 4.34 14.76 -8.54
CA VAL A 45 5.05 15.99 -8.13
C VAL A 45 5.38 16.85 -9.35
N LYS A 46 5.90 16.24 -10.42
CA LYS A 46 6.21 16.94 -11.67
C LYS A 46 4.95 17.52 -12.32
N GLY A 47 3.89 16.71 -12.42
CA GLY A 47 2.60 17.11 -13.00
C GLY A 47 1.96 18.27 -12.24
N ARG A 48 1.97 18.24 -10.91
CA ARG A 48 1.44 19.36 -10.12
C ARG A 48 2.28 20.62 -10.23
N ARG A 49 3.63 20.51 -10.27
CA ARG A 49 4.49 21.67 -10.54
C ARG A 49 4.16 22.32 -11.88
N ALA A 50 3.96 21.50 -12.91
CA ALA A 50 3.55 21.98 -14.23
C ALA A 50 2.19 22.69 -14.19
N ALA A 51 1.17 22.10 -13.53
CA ALA A 51 -0.17 22.68 -13.41
C ALA A 51 -0.15 24.05 -12.71
N LEU A 52 0.68 24.18 -11.68
CA LEU A 52 0.85 25.44 -10.94
C LEU A 52 1.80 26.43 -11.62
N ARG A 53 2.30 26.11 -12.82
CA ARG A 53 3.26 26.92 -13.59
C ARG A 53 4.54 27.23 -12.82
N PHE A 54 4.94 26.36 -11.90
CA PHE A 54 6.24 26.46 -11.25
C PHE A 54 7.34 26.03 -12.22
N PRO A 55 8.52 26.68 -12.18
CA PRO A 55 9.64 26.28 -13.01
C PRO A 55 10.03 24.84 -12.67
N ILE A 56 10.01 23.97 -13.69
CA ILE A 56 10.57 22.63 -13.60
C ILE A 56 12.08 22.79 -13.77
N ASN A 57 12.76 23.16 -12.70
CA ASN A 57 14.21 23.12 -12.69
C ASN A 57 14.60 21.66 -12.95
N GLY A 58 15.51 21.40 -13.90
CA GLY A 58 15.96 20.05 -14.29
C GLY A 58 16.67 19.25 -13.19
N ASN A 59 16.58 19.70 -11.93
CA ASN A 59 17.04 18.99 -10.77
C ASN A 59 16.13 17.79 -10.51
N GLU A 60 16.76 16.64 -10.35
CA GLU A 60 16.12 15.40 -9.97
C GLU A 60 15.37 15.55 -8.64
N ILE A 61 14.12 15.07 -8.56
CA ILE A 61 13.33 15.12 -7.31
C ILE A 61 13.78 13.97 -6.41
N SER A 62 14.20 14.27 -5.18
CA SER A 62 14.64 13.23 -4.24
C SER A 62 13.44 12.47 -3.66
N ARG A 63 13.68 11.24 -3.17
CA ARG A 63 12.64 10.44 -2.49
C ARG A 63 12.07 11.16 -1.26
N GLY A 64 12.94 11.82 -0.49
CA GLY A 64 12.52 12.64 0.64
C GLY A 64 11.58 13.77 0.22
N GLN A 65 11.87 14.46 -0.88
CA GLN A 65 10.98 15.51 -1.41
C GLN A 65 9.62 14.95 -1.88
N ILE A 66 9.59 13.77 -2.49
CA ILE A 66 8.33 13.11 -2.88
C ILE A 66 7.54 12.73 -1.61
N HIS A 67 8.20 12.14 -0.63
CA HIS A 67 7.60 11.78 0.64
C HIS A 67 7.00 12.99 1.36
N ASP A 68 7.78 14.05 1.55
CA ASP A 68 7.35 15.29 2.21
C ASP A 68 6.16 15.93 1.48
N TYR A 69 6.19 15.92 0.15
CA TYR A 69 5.08 16.39 -0.67
C TYR A 69 3.80 15.58 -0.42
N ILE A 70 3.88 14.25 -0.40
CA ILE A 70 2.72 13.38 -0.15
C ILE A 70 2.18 13.61 1.27
N GLN A 71 3.06 13.77 2.27
CA GLN A 71 2.66 14.07 3.65
C GLN A 71 1.92 15.40 3.75
N MET A 72 2.42 16.44 3.08
CA MET A 72 1.79 17.75 3.03
C MET A 72 0.42 17.69 2.35
N VAL A 73 0.35 17.09 1.15
CA VAL A 73 -0.90 16.98 0.38
C VAL A 73 -1.94 16.15 1.13
N SER A 74 -1.54 15.04 1.73
CA SER A 74 -2.42 14.21 2.56
C SER A 74 -3.11 14.99 3.66
N ARG A 75 -2.34 15.80 4.41
CA ARG A 75 -2.89 16.59 5.51
C ARG A 75 -3.88 17.64 5.02
N HIS A 76 -3.55 18.37 3.95
CA HIS A 76 -4.45 19.34 3.34
C HIS A 76 -5.74 18.67 2.82
N ASN A 77 -5.62 17.53 2.12
CA ASN A 77 -6.77 16.79 1.62
C ASN A 77 -7.71 16.38 2.77
N LEU A 78 -7.15 15.87 3.88
CA LEU A 78 -7.95 15.48 5.04
C LEU A 78 -8.60 16.66 5.76
N GLU A 79 -7.93 17.80 5.83
CA GLU A 79 -8.52 19.05 6.36
C GLU A 79 -9.68 19.54 5.49
N GLU A 80 -9.52 19.49 4.18
CA GLU A 80 -10.59 19.84 3.23
C GLU A 80 -11.78 18.87 3.36
N ILE A 81 -11.52 17.56 3.44
CA ILE A 81 -12.56 16.55 3.69
C ILE A 81 -13.26 16.82 5.02
N ALA A 82 -12.50 17.08 6.09
CA ALA A 82 -13.06 17.37 7.41
C ALA A 82 -13.92 18.64 7.41
N PHE A 83 -13.51 19.68 6.67
CA PHE A 83 -14.28 20.91 6.51
C PHE A 83 -15.61 20.68 5.78
N ASN A 84 -15.58 19.93 4.67
CA ASN A 84 -16.76 19.70 3.84
C ASN A 84 -17.74 18.68 4.44
N ILE A 85 -17.22 17.65 5.12
CA ILE A 85 -18.05 16.62 5.75
C ILE A 85 -18.39 17.05 7.19
N GLY A 86 -17.40 17.29 8.05
CA GLY A 86 -17.63 17.55 9.48
C GLY A 86 -18.41 16.44 10.19
N PHE A 87 -18.93 16.70 11.38
CA PHE A 87 -19.78 15.76 12.12
C PHE A 87 -21.19 16.29 12.29
N SER A 88 -22.20 15.45 12.03
CA SER A 88 -23.62 15.77 12.15
C SER A 88 -24.27 15.15 13.40
N SER A 89 -23.60 14.18 14.02
CA SER A 89 -24.11 13.49 15.21
C SER A 89 -22.99 12.96 16.10
N GLU A 90 -23.31 12.63 17.35
CA GLU A 90 -22.37 12.00 18.27
C GLU A 90 -21.99 10.57 17.81
N VAL A 91 -22.91 9.86 17.16
CA VAL A 91 -22.65 8.52 16.60
C VAL A 91 -21.54 8.59 15.55
N GLU A 92 -21.56 9.60 14.67
CA GLU A 92 -20.50 9.80 13.68
C GLU A 92 -19.14 10.07 14.35
N LYS A 93 -19.10 10.92 15.39
CA LYS A 93 -17.86 11.20 16.13
C LYS A 93 -17.29 9.96 16.82
N LEU A 94 -18.16 9.19 17.49
CA LEU A 94 -17.76 7.95 18.15
C LEU A 94 -17.23 6.94 17.13
N LEU A 95 -17.90 6.79 15.99
CA LEU A 95 -17.47 5.85 14.95
C LEU A 95 -16.13 6.28 14.34
N PHE A 96 -15.98 7.58 14.05
CA PHE A 96 -14.74 8.14 13.54
C PHE A 96 -13.57 7.84 14.47
N ASN A 97 -13.73 8.08 15.78
CA ASN A 97 -12.71 7.80 16.78
C ASN A 97 -12.44 6.29 16.95
N LYS A 98 -13.46 5.45 16.85
CA LYS A 98 -13.30 3.99 16.84
C LYS A 98 -12.46 3.53 15.65
N ILE A 99 -12.79 3.95 14.42
CA ILE A 99 -12.01 3.60 13.21
C ILE A 99 -10.55 4.08 13.34
N ARG A 100 -10.32 5.26 13.91
CA ARG A 100 -8.96 5.78 14.13
C ARG A 100 -8.13 5.01 15.15
N SER A 101 -8.77 4.32 16.08
CA SER A 101 -8.08 3.60 17.16
C SER A 101 -7.84 2.12 16.85
N VAL A 102 -8.59 1.52 15.93
CA VAL A 102 -8.41 0.11 15.56
C VAL A 102 -7.26 -0.02 14.56
N PRO A 103 -6.23 -0.86 14.81
CA PRO A 103 -5.18 -1.15 13.83
C PRO A 103 -5.76 -1.58 12.49
N VAL A 104 -5.37 -0.92 11.41
CA VAL A 104 -5.91 -1.20 10.07
C VAL A 104 -5.17 -2.36 9.41
N PRO A 105 -5.87 -3.34 8.80
CA PRO A 105 -5.22 -4.41 8.05
C PRO A 105 -4.58 -3.84 6.79
N ILE A 106 -3.30 -4.15 6.58
CA ILE A 106 -2.53 -3.79 5.40
C ILE A 106 -2.15 -5.08 4.70
N VAL A 107 -2.75 -5.33 3.54
CA VAL A 107 -2.70 -6.66 2.91
C VAL A 107 -2.35 -6.55 1.44
N THR A 108 -1.30 -7.25 1.04
CA THR A 108 -1.05 -7.56 -0.37
C THR A 108 -1.36 -9.01 -0.65
N ARG A 109 -1.71 -9.33 -1.90
CA ARG A 109 -1.95 -10.72 -2.32
C ARG A 109 -1.08 -11.06 -3.51
N THR A 110 -0.76 -12.34 -3.64
CA THR A 110 0.08 -12.86 -4.73
C THR A 110 -0.33 -14.29 -5.07
N SER A 111 0.20 -14.81 -6.17
CA SER A 111 0.02 -16.21 -6.55
C SER A 111 1.01 -17.12 -5.81
N MET A 112 0.66 -18.40 -5.69
CA MET A 112 1.54 -19.45 -5.18
C MET A 112 2.87 -19.52 -5.95
N SER A 113 2.81 -19.30 -7.28
CA SER A 113 3.99 -19.27 -8.14
C SER A 113 4.96 -18.13 -7.80
N ASN A 114 4.45 -16.97 -7.39
CA ASN A 114 5.27 -15.83 -6.99
C ASN A 114 5.71 -15.89 -5.53
N LEU A 115 4.95 -16.56 -4.65
CA LEU A 115 5.31 -16.73 -3.25
C LEU A 115 6.71 -17.34 -3.08
N ARG A 116 7.03 -18.41 -3.82
CA ARG A 116 8.35 -19.05 -3.71
C ARG A 116 9.49 -18.09 -4.03
N LYS A 117 9.31 -17.25 -5.05
CA LYS A 117 10.30 -16.24 -5.47
C LYS A 117 10.41 -15.09 -4.46
N ILE A 118 9.29 -14.67 -3.86
CA ILE A 118 9.28 -13.72 -2.75
C ILE A 118 10.10 -14.25 -1.56
N LEU A 119 9.89 -15.52 -1.20
CA LEU A 119 10.65 -16.20 -0.15
C LEU A 119 12.14 -16.30 -0.50
N GLN A 120 12.47 -16.65 -1.75
CA GLN A 120 13.86 -16.74 -2.23
C GLN A 120 14.59 -15.39 -2.16
N ASN A 121 13.91 -14.29 -2.50
CA ASN A 121 14.49 -12.95 -2.56
C ASN A 121 14.34 -12.17 -1.24
N HIS A 122 13.73 -12.78 -0.23
CA HIS A 122 13.50 -12.21 1.09
C HIS A 122 12.72 -10.88 1.06
N ALA A 123 11.90 -10.66 0.02
CA ALA A 123 11.16 -9.41 -0.15
C ALA A 123 9.97 -9.50 -1.11
N LEU A 124 9.03 -8.58 -0.89
CA LEU A 124 8.05 -8.17 -1.89
C LEU A 124 8.73 -7.21 -2.87
N MET A 125 8.38 -7.33 -4.15
CA MET A 125 9.00 -6.57 -5.23
C MET A 125 7.94 -6.04 -6.18
N SER A 126 8.17 -4.84 -6.70
CA SER A 126 7.35 -4.28 -7.77
C SER A 126 7.53 -5.04 -9.09
N PRO A 127 6.64 -4.87 -10.07
CA PRO A 127 6.81 -5.40 -11.42
C PRO A 127 8.21 -5.16 -12.03
N VAL A 128 8.72 -3.93 -11.98
CA VAL A 128 10.05 -3.60 -12.55
C VAL A 128 11.17 -4.35 -11.81
N GLU A 129 11.13 -4.36 -10.48
CA GLU A 129 12.13 -5.08 -9.67
C GLU A 129 12.01 -6.59 -9.82
N GLY A 130 10.79 -7.07 -10.08
CA GLY A 130 10.51 -8.47 -10.34
C GLY A 130 11.12 -8.95 -11.65
N VAL A 131 10.93 -8.21 -12.76
CA VAL A 131 11.55 -8.57 -14.05
C VAL A 131 13.08 -8.62 -13.94
N ARG A 132 13.69 -7.68 -13.20
CA ARG A 132 15.14 -7.65 -12.95
C ARG A 132 15.65 -8.87 -12.18
N ARG A 133 14.77 -9.65 -11.55
CA ARG A 133 15.08 -10.82 -10.72
C ARG A 133 14.29 -12.06 -11.15
N ASP A 134 13.93 -12.13 -12.44
CA ASP A 134 13.25 -13.25 -13.06
C ASP A 134 11.92 -13.66 -12.39
N LEU A 135 11.19 -12.74 -11.77
CA LEU A 135 9.81 -12.96 -11.29
C LEU A 135 8.82 -13.03 -12.44
N ALA A 136 7.78 -13.87 -12.28
CA ALA A 136 6.67 -13.89 -13.21
C ALA A 136 5.81 -12.66 -12.92
N VAL A 137 5.99 -11.62 -13.74
CA VAL A 137 5.26 -10.36 -13.59
C VAL A 137 4.01 -10.43 -14.44
N ASN A 138 2.85 -10.41 -13.78
CA ASN A 138 1.58 -10.27 -14.46
C ASN A 138 1.43 -8.80 -14.90
N LYS A 139 1.95 -8.47 -16.09
CA LYS A 139 1.83 -7.12 -16.69
C LYS A 139 0.37 -6.73 -16.98
N THR A 140 -0.56 -7.67 -16.91
CA THR A 140 -1.97 -7.51 -17.32
C THR A 140 -2.84 -6.81 -16.27
N VAL A 141 -2.32 -6.55 -15.05
CA VAL A 141 -3.15 -6.04 -13.94
C VAL A 141 -2.93 -4.55 -13.65
N THR A 142 -1.83 -3.96 -14.13
CA THR A 142 -1.50 -2.54 -13.90
C THR A 142 -1.53 -1.79 -15.23
N PRO A 143 -2.58 -1.00 -15.52
CA PRO A 143 -2.68 -0.31 -16.80
C PRO A 143 -1.69 0.86 -16.93
N ASP A 144 -1.25 1.16 -18.16
CA ASP A 144 -0.25 2.21 -18.47
C ASP A 144 -0.66 3.60 -17.98
N LEU A 145 -1.96 3.83 -17.80
CA LEU A 145 -2.51 5.05 -17.19
C LEU A 145 -2.03 5.25 -15.74
N GLU A 146 -1.87 4.19 -14.95
CA GLU A 146 -1.38 4.28 -13.58
C GLU A 146 0.12 4.51 -13.54
N GLU A 147 0.84 3.91 -14.49
CA GLU A 147 2.26 4.17 -14.70
C GLU A 147 2.50 5.65 -14.99
N MET A 148 1.72 6.22 -15.91
CA MET A 148 1.76 7.63 -16.21
C MET A 148 1.46 8.49 -14.96
N LEU A 149 0.39 8.18 -14.22
CA LEU A 149 -0.02 8.99 -13.07
C LEU A 149 1.03 9.02 -11.97
N PHE A 150 1.57 7.86 -11.60
CA PHE A 150 2.36 7.75 -10.36
C PHE A 150 3.47 6.70 -10.38
N GLY A 151 3.78 6.09 -11.52
CA GLY A 151 4.86 5.11 -11.60
C GLY A 151 4.48 3.74 -11.06
N ALA A 152 3.28 3.29 -11.42
CA ALA A 152 2.67 2.04 -10.97
C ALA A 152 3.51 0.78 -11.18
N TYR A 153 4.29 0.66 -12.25
CA TYR A 153 5.18 -0.50 -12.44
C TYR A 153 6.33 -0.53 -11.43
N GLY A 154 6.65 0.62 -10.83
CA GLY A 154 7.56 0.75 -9.71
C GLY A 154 6.93 0.44 -8.34
N CYS A 155 5.63 0.15 -8.26
CA CYS A 155 4.90 0.00 -7.00
C CYS A 155 4.76 -1.46 -6.57
N ILE A 156 4.79 -1.68 -5.25
CA ILE A 156 4.13 -2.82 -4.61
C ILE A 156 2.75 -2.34 -4.18
N PHE A 157 1.72 -3.05 -4.63
CA PHE A 157 0.33 -2.72 -4.28
C PHE A 157 -0.12 -3.49 -3.05
N ALA A 158 -0.87 -2.81 -2.19
CA ALA A 158 -1.60 -3.43 -1.09
C ALA A 158 -2.97 -2.76 -0.94
N THR A 159 -3.78 -3.36 -0.10
CA THR A 159 -5.08 -2.84 0.31
C THR A 159 -5.01 -2.49 1.79
N VAL A 160 -5.70 -1.43 2.17
CA VAL A 160 -5.78 -0.94 3.55
C VAL A 160 -7.24 -0.90 3.96
N GLY A 161 -7.60 -1.66 4.99
CA GLY A 161 -8.98 -1.82 5.46
C GLY A 161 -9.69 -3.07 4.95
N LEU A 162 -9.17 -3.76 3.91
CA LEU A 162 -9.65 -5.08 3.49
C LEU A 162 -8.94 -6.18 4.28
N VAL A 163 -9.69 -6.95 5.05
CA VAL A 163 -9.12 -7.98 5.94
C VAL A 163 -8.30 -9.01 5.17
N ASP A 164 -8.75 -9.52 4.04
CA ASP A 164 -7.98 -10.50 3.27
C ASP A 164 -7.44 -9.92 1.96
N GLY A 165 -7.58 -8.61 1.76
CA GLY A 165 -7.25 -7.93 0.51
C GLY A 165 -8.11 -8.36 -0.68
N SER A 166 -7.77 -7.85 -1.87
CA SER A 166 -8.54 -8.10 -3.09
C SER A 166 -8.10 -9.38 -3.79
N SER A 167 -8.95 -10.41 -3.80
CA SER A 167 -8.68 -11.74 -4.36
C SER A 167 -8.22 -11.74 -5.83
N ARG A 168 -8.51 -10.68 -6.59
CA ARG A 168 -8.01 -10.50 -7.97
C ARG A 168 -6.48 -10.56 -8.09
N TYR A 169 -5.77 -10.29 -7.00
CA TYR A 169 -4.30 -10.25 -6.98
C TYR A 169 -3.65 -11.59 -6.60
N GLY A 170 -4.43 -12.63 -6.32
CA GLY A 170 -3.95 -13.99 -6.10
C GLY A 170 -4.48 -14.65 -4.83
N GLU A 171 -4.15 -15.91 -4.64
CA GLU A 171 -4.65 -16.78 -3.58
C GLU A 171 -3.88 -16.67 -2.26
N VAL A 172 -2.63 -16.22 -2.28
CA VAL A 172 -1.79 -16.05 -1.08
C VAL A 172 -2.03 -14.67 -0.47
N VAL A 173 -2.32 -14.63 0.83
CA VAL A 173 -2.48 -13.39 1.61
C VAL A 173 -1.19 -13.06 2.35
N ILE A 174 -0.67 -11.86 2.15
CA ILE A 174 0.53 -11.38 2.86
C ILE A 174 0.13 -10.14 3.68
N ARG A 175 0.14 -10.29 5.00
CA ARG A 175 -0.17 -9.22 5.95
C ARG A 175 1.09 -8.44 6.28
N LEU A 176 1.04 -7.12 6.12
CA LEU A 176 2.14 -6.23 6.44
C LEU A 176 1.99 -5.70 7.87
N ARG A 177 3.12 -5.47 8.53
CA ARG A 177 3.17 -4.82 9.85
C ARG A 177 2.79 -3.35 9.71
N ASN A 178 2.18 -2.77 10.75
CA ASN A 178 1.81 -1.34 10.76
C ASN A 178 2.97 -0.37 10.48
N ALA A 179 4.22 -0.75 10.80
CA ALA A 179 5.40 0.08 10.54
C ALA A 179 5.59 0.47 9.06
N VAL A 180 4.95 -0.23 8.10
CA VAL A 180 5.01 0.15 6.68
C VAL A 180 4.26 1.46 6.38
N GLN A 181 3.41 1.95 7.31
CA GLN A 181 2.73 3.24 7.17
C GLN A 181 3.72 4.42 7.06
N GLU A 182 4.93 4.28 7.58
CA GLU A 182 5.96 5.33 7.48
C GLU A 182 6.46 5.55 6.04
N VAL A 183 6.27 4.57 5.15
CA VAL A 183 6.82 4.58 3.79
C VAL A 183 5.77 4.40 2.70
N GLY A 184 4.52 4.13 3.09
CA GLY A 184 3.41 3.93 2.16
C GLY A 184 2.58 5.19 1.94
N TRP A 185 1.91 5.24 0.80
CA TRP A 185 0.80 6.15 0.55
C TRP A 185 -0.31 5.41 -0.19
N ALA A 186 -1.50 5.97 -0.23
CA ALA A 186 -2.65 5.31 -0.83
C ALA A 186 -3.59 6.30 -1.51
N THR A 187 -4.53 5.74 -2.27
CA THR A 187 -5.69 6.44 -2.81
C THR A 187 -6.95 5.62 -2.51
N PRO A 188 -8.13 6.27 -2.38
CA PRO A 188 -9.42 5.60 -2.25
C PRO A 188 -9.76 4.68 -3.43
N TRP A 189 -9.21 4.97 -4.62
CA TRP A 189 -9.51 4.24 -5.85
C TRP A 189 -8.25 4.04 -6.71
N SER A 190 -8.34 3.10 -7.65
CA SER A 190 -7.32 2.90 -8.67
C SER A 190 -7.27 4.07 -9.65
N GLY A 191 -6.15 4.22 -10.36
CA GLY A 191 -6.07 5.23 -11.42
C GLY A 191 -7.09 4.93 -12.52
N HIS A 192 -7.35 3.65 -12.79
CA HIS A 192 -8.37 3.25 -13.76
C HIS A 192 -9.77 3.75 -13.34
N TYR A 193 -10.13 3.61 -12.06
CA TYR A 193 -11.40 4.14 -11.54
C TYR A 193 -11.44 5.67 -11.63
N PHE A 194 -10.35 6.35 -11.31
CA PHE A 194 -10.25 7.80 -11.43
C PHE A 194 -10.57 8.29 -12.85
N PHE A 195 -9.97 7.70 -13.89
CA PHE A 195 -10.27 8.09 -15.27
C PHE A 195 -11.70 7.71 -15.70
N SER A 196 -12.07 6.44 -15.52
CA SER A 196 -13.35 5.92 -16.03
C SER A 196 -14.58 6.49 -15.32
N ASN A 197 -14.52 6.69 -14.01
CA ASN A 197 -15.71 7.05 -13.21
C ASN A 197 -15.72 8.51 -12.79
N LEU A 198 -14.56 9.12 -12.52
CA LEU A 198 -14.50 10.51 -12.05
C LEU A 198 -14.33 11.48 -13.23
N LEU A 199 -13.39 11.20 -14.13
CA LEU A 199 -13.21 12.00 -15.34
C LEU A 199 -14.17 11.60 -16.47
N LYS A 200 -14.84 10.44 -16.35
CA LYS A 200 -15.74 9.87 -17.38
C LYS A 200 -15.06 9.71 -18.75
N GLU A 201 -13.78 9.39 -18.71
CA GLU A 201 -12.97 9.17 -19.91
C GLU A 201 -13.01 7.70 -20.33
N ASP A 202 -12.90 7.44 -21.63
CA ASP A 202 -12.72 6.09 -22.15
C ASP A 202 -11.27 5.64 -21.90
N THR A 203 -11.09 4.75 -20.92
CA THR A 203 -9.78 4.22 -20.54
C THR A 203 -9.10 3.43 -21.64
N HIS A 204 -9.83 2.80 -22.56
CA HIS A 204 -9.23 2.08 -23.69
C HIS A 204 -8.62 3.06 -24.70
N LEU A 205 -9.32 4.16 -24.98
CA LEU A 205 -8.80 5.22 -25.86
C LEU A 205 -7.59 5.92 -25.21
N LEU A 206 -7.66 6.21 -23.91
CA LEU A 206 -6.53 6.78 -23.17
C LEU A 206 -5.30 5.87 -23.20
N GLU A 207 -5.47 4.57 -22.94
CA GLU A 207 -4.37 3.61 -23.05
C GLU A 207 -3.78 3.54 -24.45
N ALA A 208 -4.62 3.58 -25.50
CA ALA A 208 -4.16 3.58 -26.88
C ALA A 208 -3.31 4.83 -27.18
N ARG A 209 -3.72 6.01 -26.69
CA ARG A 209 -2.97 7.27 -26.84
C ARG A 209 -1.65 7.26 -26.08
N ILE A 210 -1.64 6.72 -24.86
CA ILE A 210 -0.42 6.54 -24.07
C ILE A 210 0.56 5.65 -24.83
N LYS A 211 0.09 4.55 -25.40
CA LYS A 211 0.91 3.61 -26.19
C LYS A 211 1.43 4.22 -27.50
N SER A 212 0.66 5.09 -28.15
CA SER A 212 1.10 5.77 -29.37
C SER A 212 2.06 6.94 -29.10
N GLY A 213 2.27 7.32 -27.84
CA GLY A 213 3.07 8.49 -27.46
C GLY A 213 2.37 9.82 -27.70
N ASP A 214 1.06 9.79 -28.00
CA ASP A 214 0.24 10.98 -28.23
C ASP A 214 -0.27 11.55 -26.90
N MET A 215 0.67 12.03 -26.10
CA MET A 215 0.45 12.50 -24.74
C MET A 215 0.18 13.99 -24.64
N ASN A 216 0.14 14.69 -25.79
CA ASN A 216 -0.04 16.14 -25.85
C ASN A 216 -1.39 16.61 -25.27
N GLU A 217 -2.34 15.68 -25.05
CA GLU A 217 -3.68 15.98 -24.57
C GLU A 217 -3.93 15.72 -23.07
N ILE A 218 -3.05 15.02 -22.35
CA ILE A 218 -3.24 14.81 -20.90
C ILE A 218 -2.72 16.05 -20.17
N GLY A 219 -3.64 17.01 -19.99
CA GLY A 219 -3.35 18.27 -19.31
C GLY A 219 -2.80 18.06 -17.90
N SER A 220 -1.85 18.91 -17.50
CA SER A 220 -1.23 18.87 -16.17
C SER A 220 -2.24 18.95 -15.01
N ASP A 221 -3.43 19.49 -15.26
CA ASP A 221 -4.53 19.58 -14.30
C ASP A 221 -5.04 18.21 -13.84
N ILE A 222 -4.84 17.15 -14.62
CA ILE A 222 -5.20 15.78 -14.22
C ILE A 222 -4.37 15.33 -13.01
N TYR A 223 -3.08 15.69 -12.95
CA TYR A 223 -2.24 15.39 -11.80
C TYR A 223 -2.65 16.22 -10.57
N LEU A 224 -3.12 17.46 -10.78
CA LEU A 224 -3.68 18.26 -9.70
C LEU A 224 -4.94 17.60 -9.14
N GLN A 225 -5.88 17.21 -10.00
CA GLN A 225 -7.11 16.51 -9.59
C GLN A 225 -6.80 15.18 -8.89
N PHE A 226 -5.92 14.37 -9.45
CA PHE A 226 -5.53 13.09 -8.84
C PHE A 226 -4.87 13.29 -7.47
N SER A 227 -4.08 14.36 -7.31
CA SER A 227 -3.38 14.64 -6.06
C SER A 227 -4.32 14.93 -4.88
N HIS A 228 -5.58 15.32 -5.12
CA HIS A 228 -6.60 15.49 -4.08
C HIS A 228 -7.04 14.18 -3.41
N PHE A 229 -6.60 13.03 -3.95
CA PHE A 229 -6.92 11.71 -3.42
C PHE A 229 -5.73 11.04 -2.71
N LEU A 230 -4.58 11.70 -2.66
CA LEU A 230 -3.40 11.15 -2.00
C LEU A 230 -3.54 11.18 -0.49
N ILE A 231 -3.24 10.04 0.13
CA ILE A 231 -3.28 9.84 1.58
C ILE A 231 -1.97 9.17 2.01
N ALA A 232 -1.22 9.82 2.88
CA ALA A 232 0.00 9.28 3.46
C ALA A 232 -0.31 8.13 4.43
N GLY A 233 0.65 7.22 4.66
CA GLY A 233 0.40 6.03 5.47
C GLY A 233 -0.04 6.31 6.91
N ARG A 234 0.54 7.32 7.56
CA ARG A 234 0.13 7.78 8.90
C ARG A 234 -1.33 8.26 8.99
N ASP A 235 -1.92 8.60 7.84
CA ASP A 235 -3.22 9.23 7.70
C ASP A 235 -4.32 8.24 7.24
N TRP A 236 -3.97 6.97 6.97
CA TRP A 236 -4.90 5.97 6.43
C TRP A 236 -6.14 5.74 7.30
N ASN A 237 -5.96 5.58 8.60
CA ASN A 237 -7.08 5.38 9.52
C ASN A 237 -8.03 6.58 9.57
N GLU A 238 -7.50 7.81 9.51
CA GLU A 238 -8.33 9.03 9.44
C GLU A 238 -9.10 9.11 8.12
N ALA A 239 -8.44 8.79 7.01
CA ALA A 239 -9.09 8.76 5.69
C ALA A 239 -10.22 7.72 5.63
N LEU A 240 -9.99 6.50 6.11
CA LEU A 240 -11.02 5.45 6.20
C LEU A 240 -12.17 5.87 7.11
N ALA A 241 -11.89 6.58 8.20
CA ALA A 241 -12.92 7.13 9.06
C ALA A 241 -13.80 8.14 8.31
N TRP A 242 -13.21 9.05 7.55
CA TRP A 242 -13.98 9.98 6.71
C TRP A 242 -14.76 9.30 5.59
N GLN A 243 -14.20 8.27 4.93
CA GLN A 243 -14.94 7.47 3.95
C GLN A 243 -16.17 6.82 4.58
N ALA A 244 -16.04 6.28 5.80
CA ALA A 244 -17.17 5.72 6.52
C ALA A 244 -18.23 6.77 6.82
N ILE A 245 -17.86 7.97 7.29
CA ILE A 245 -18.84 9.04 7.53
C ILE A 245 -19.54 9.46 6.23
N ASN A 246 -18.80 9.60 5.13
CA ASN A 246 -19.37 9.91 3.82
C ASN A 246 -20.36 8.82 3.37
N TYR A 247 -19.99 7.54 3.55
CA TYR A 247 -20.87 6.42 3.27
C TYR A 247 -22.14 6.49 4.12
N LEU A 248 -22.05 6.71 5.42
CA LEU A 248 -23.23 6.77 6.30
C LEU A 248 -24.21 7.88 5.94
N ARG A 249 -23.72 9.00 5.41
CA ARG A 249 -24.55 10.13 4.97
C ARG A 249 -25.15 9.95 3.59
N GLY A 250 -24.50 9.15 2.76
CA GLY A 250 -25.10 8.69 1.52
C GLY A 250 -26.33 7.80 1.79
N GLY A 251 -27.12 7.57 0.75
CA GLY A 251 -28.32 6.76 0.82
C GLY A 251 -29.43 7.42 0.02
N ARG A 252 -30.07 6.64 -0.87
CA ARG A 252 -31.05 7.17 -1.81
C ARG A 252 -32.43 7.38 -1.17
N ASP A 253 -32.72 6.61 -0.12
CA ASP A 253 -33.98 6.63 0.60
C ASP A 253 -33.77 6.38 2.11
N GLU A 254 -34.84 6.54 2.89
CA GLU A 254 -34.81 6.38 4.35
C GLU A 254 -34.50 4.94 4.80
N ALA A 255 -34.87 3.93 4.01
CA ALA A 255 -34.58 2.53 4.34
C ALA A 255 -33.09 2.23 4.21
N GLU A 256 -32.44 2.75 3.16
CA GLU A 256 -30.99 2.66 2.97
C GLU A 256 -30.25 3.41 4.06
N LYS A 257 -30.69 4.64 4.41
CA LYS A 257 -30.10 5.40 5.52
C LYS A 257 -30.22 4.67 6.85
N ALA A 258 -31.37 4.03 7.13
CA ALA A 258 -31.56 3.23 8.34
C ALA A 258 -30.57 2.05 8.41
N LYS A 259 -30.40 1.29 7.31
CA LYS A 259 -29.42 0.19 7.23
C LYS A 259 -27.99 0.67 7.47
N ARG A 260 -27.61 1.82 6.92
CA ARG A 260 -26.28 2.42 7.13
C ARG A 260 -26.09 2.82 8.59
N ARG A 261 -27.10 3.39 9.25
CA ARG A 261 -27.05 3.68 10.71
C ARG A 261 -26.92 2.41 11.55
N GLU A 262 -27.63 1.34 11.21
CA GLU A 262 -27.48 0.04 11.88
C GLU A 262 -26.07 -0.51 11.74
N LEU A 263 -25.46 -0.38 10.56
CA LEU A 263 -24.05 -0.73 10.33
C LEU A 263 -23.12 0.07 11.25
N ALA A 264 -23.32 1.39 11.38
CA ALA A 264 -22.53 2.23 12.28
C ALA A 264 -22.61 1.74 13.74
N ILE A 265 -23.81 1.43 14.21
CA ILE A 265 -24.04 0.91 15.56
C ILE A 265 -23.36 -0.46 15.73
N LYS A 266 -23.42 -1.33 14.72
CA LYS A 266 -22.75 -2.63 14.73
C LYS A 266 -21.24 -2.48 14.84
N LEU A 267 -20.63 -1.60 14.04
CA LEU A 267 -19.19 -1.30 14.08
C LEU A 267 -18.75 -0.74 15.43
N LEU A 268 -19.55 0.14 16.03
CA LEU A 268 -19.27 0.70 17.36
C LEU A 268 -19.25 -0.37 18.47
N LYS A 269 -20.10 -1.39 18.35
CA LYS A 269 -20.20 -2.48 19.33
C LYS A 269 -19.19 -3.60 19.12
N GLU A 270 -18.56 -3.68 17.95
CA GLU A 270 -17.61 -4.76 17.66
C GLU A 270 -16.28 -4.53 18.41
N THR A 271 -15.86 -5.60 19.09
CA THR A 271 -14.68 -5.62 19.94
C THR A 271 -13.54 -6.41 19.32
N ASP A 272 -13.84 -7.35 18.42
CA ASP A 272 -12.86 -8.10 17.66
C ASP A 272 -12.43 -7.30 16.42
N GLU A 273 -11.13 -7.03 16.32
CA GLU A 273 -10.57 -6.19 15.25
C GLU A 273 -10.78 -6.80 13.86
N ARG A 274 -10.67 -8.13 13.73
CA ARG A 274 -10.86 -8.82 12.44
C ARG A 274 -12.31 -8.70 12.00
N ARG A 275 -13.27 -9.01 12.88
CA ARG A 275 -14.72 -8.87 12.59
C ARG A 275 -15.14 -7.43 12.36
N PHE A 276 -14.49 -6.47 13.03
CA PHE A 276 -14.69 -5.04 12.80
C PHE A 276 -14.40 -4.70 11.35
N TRP A 277 -13.20 -5.03 10.86
CA TRP A 277 -12.81 -4.74 9.48
C TRP A 277 -13.57 -5.59 8.45
N GLN A 278 -13.90 -6.85 8.75
CA GLN A 278 -14.77 -7.66 7.89
C GLN A 278 -16.16 -7.01 7.73
N THR A 279 -16.69 -6.41 8.79
CA THR A 279 -17.96 -5.68 8.74
C THR A 279 -17.82 -4.34 8.02
N PHE A 280 -16.72 -3.62 8.25
CA PHE A 280 -16.43 -2.32 7.65
C PHE A 280 -16.39 -2.39 6.12
N SER A 281 -15.73 -3.43 5.59
CA SER A 281 -15.44 -3.58 4.17
C SER A 281 -16.16 -4.77 3.53
N LYS A 282 -17.33 -5.16 4.06
CA LYS A 282 -18.03 -6.41 3.67
C LYS A 282 -18.21 -6.55 2.15
N ASP A 283 -18.58 -5.46 1.47
CA ASP A 283 -18.76 -5.43 0.02
C ASP A 283 -17.66 -4.61 -0.67
N GLY A 284 -16.46 -4.58 -0.06
CA GLY A 284 -15.31 -3.84 -0.53
C GLY A 284 -15.61 -2.35 -0.74
N ALA A 285 -15.44 -1.86 -1.96
CA ALA A 285 -15.66 -0.47 -2.34
C ALA A 285 -17.12 0.01 -2.17
N TYR A 286 -18.10 -0.90 -2.08
CA TYR A 286 -19.52 -0.56 -1.99
C TYR A 286 -20.04 -0.38 -0.55
N THR A 287 -19.19 -0.60 0.44
CA THR A 287 -19.47 -0.33 1.87
C THR A 287 -18.71 0.90 2.34
N CYS A 288 -18.08 0.89 3.52
CA CYS A 288 -17.29 2.02 4.00
C CYS A 288 -16.01 2.26 3.17
N GLY A 289 -15.68 1.37 2.24
CA GLY A 289 -14.56 1.50 1.31
C GLY A 289 -13.28 0.80 1.78
N TYR A 290 -12.19 1.06 1.07
CA TYR A 290 -10.83 0.69 1.42
C TYR A 290 -9.86 1.63 0.70
N LEU A 291 -8.57 1.59 1.02
CA LEU A 291 -7.54 2.30 0.26
C LEU A 291 -6.66 1.33 -0.51
N GLU A 292 -6.25 1.74 -1.71
CA GLU A 292 -5.20 1.06 -2.48
C GLU A 292 -3.86 1.69 -2.13
N ALA A 293 -3.06 1.00 -1.33
CA ALA A 293 -1.72 1.44 -0.93
C ALA A 293 -0.66 1.10 -1.98
N LYS A 294 0.33 1.98 -2.06
CA LYS A 294 1.49 1.94 -2.93
C LYS A 294 2.74 2.04 -2.05
N PHE A 295 3.68 1.15 -2.29
CA PHE A 295 5.02 1.21 -1.71
C PHE A 295 6.06 1.19 -2.82
N GLU A 296 7.19 1.84 -2.61
CA GLU A 296 8.27 1.84 -3.58
C GLU A 296 8.90 0.46 -3.70
N GLY A 297 9.02 -0.05 -4.93
CA GLY A 297 10.03 -0.98 -5.46
C GLY A 297 10.30 -2.31 -4.73
N TYR A 298 10.62 -2.23 -3.45
CA TYR A 298 11.12 -3.30 -2.62
C TYR A 298 10.65 -3.13 -1.18
N LEU A 299 9.98 -4.15 -0.63
CA LEU A 299 9.68 -4.24 0.80
C LEU A 299 10.27 -5.53 1.36
N PRO A 300 11.21 -5.46 2.33
CA PRO A 300 11.81 -6.65 2.90
C PRO A 300 10.75 -7.49 3.63
N LEU A 301 10.92 -8.82 3.63
CA LEU A 301 10.03 -9.70 4.39
C LEU A 301 10.05 -9.42 5.89
N ALA A 302 11.03 -8.68 6.42
CA ALA A 302 10.99 -8.13 7.78
C ALA A 302 9.71 -7.32 8.05
N SER A 303 9.20 -6.61 7.03
CA SER A 303 7.95 -5.83 7.06
C SER A 303 6.67 -6.68 7.02
N VAL A 304 6.79 -7.99 6.79
CA VAL A 304 5.66 -8.94 6.75
C VAL A 304 5.40 -9.51 8.15
N GLU A 305 4.14 -9.48 8.55
CA GLU A 305 3.64 -10.10 9.77
C GLU A 305 3.37 -11.59 9.54
N SER A 306 2.56 -11.92 8.53
CA SER A 306 2.19 -13.28 8.18
C SER A 306 2.04 -13.49 6.68
N ILE A 307 2.27 -14.74 6.28
CA ILE A 307 2.01 -15.27 4.94
C ILE A 307 0.96 -16.37 5.12
N GLU A 308 -0.19 -16.22 4.50
CA GLU A 308 -1.34 -17.09 4.69
C GLU A 308 -1.69 -17.76 3.36
N VAL A 309 -1.75 -19.08 3.40
CA VAL A 309 -2.02 -19.93 2.24
C VAL A 309 -3.20 -20.84 2.54
N GLU A 310 -3.89 -21.31 1.50
CA GLU A 310 -4.94 -22.31 1.68
C GLU A 310 -4.39 -23.56 2.36
N LYS A 311 -5.24 -24.22 3.16
CA LYS A 311 -4.85 -25.38 3.97
C LYS A 311 -4.16 -26.47 3.17
N GLN A 312 -4.59 -26.71 1.93
CA GLN A 312 -4.03 -27.72 1.03
C GLN A 312 -2.58 -27.42 0.60
N HIS A 313 -2.19 -26.14 0.54
CA HIS A 313 -0.86 -25.72 0.12
C HIS A 313 0.14 -25.58 1.28
N LEU A 314 -0.32 -25.62 2.53
CA LEU A 314 0.56 -25.36 3.68
C LEU A 314 1.75 -26.32 3.76
N SER A 315 1.49 -27.62 3.61
CA SER A 315 2.55 -28.65 3.71
C SER A 315 3.61 -28.50 2.62
N GLU A 316 3.16 -28.19 1.39
CA GLU A 316 4.02 -27.91 0.24
C GLU A 316 4.91 -26.69 0.52
N VAL A 317 4.33 -25.55 0.91
CA VAL A 317 5.08 -24.30 1.15
C VAL A 317 6.11 -24.49 2.26
N LEU A 318 5.75 -25.16 3.36
CA LEU A 318 6.66 -25.40 4.47
C LEU A 318 7.81 -26.35 4.11
N SER A 319 7.65 -27.18 3.08
CA SER A 319 8.69 -28.08 2.58
C SER A 319 9.77 -27.35 1.76
N TRP A 320 9.49 -26.16 1.24
CA TRP A 320 10.44 -25.40 0.43
C TRP A 320 11.67 -24.96 1.23
N PRO A 321 12.90 -25.14 0.70
CA PRO A 321 14.12 -24.62 1.33
C PRO A 321 14.05 -23.11 1.62
N GLU A 322 13.47 -22.35 0.69
CA GLU A 322 13.34 -20.89 0.74
C GLU A 322 12.40 -20.44 1.88
N ALA A 323 11.48 -21.31 2.31
CA ALA A 323 10.56 -21.02 3.41
C ALA A 323 11.20 -21.15 4.80
N GLN A 324 12.36 -21.81 4.94
CA GLN A 324 12.91 -22.21 6.25
C GLN A 324 13.04 -21.06 7.24
N VAL A 325 13.56 -19.91 6.80
CA VAL A 325 13.77 -18.72 7.64
C VAL A 325 12.43 -18.07 8.04
N PHE A 326 11.38 -18.27 7.23
CA PHE A 326 10.08 -17.61 7.38
C PHE A 326 8.97 -18.54 7.88
N ARG A 327 9.26 -19.81 8.20
CA ARG A 327 8.26 -20.81 8.67
C ARG A 327 7.37 -20.29 9.80
N HIS A 328 7.94 -19.54 10.74
CA HIS A 328 7.21 -18.95 11.86
C HIS A 328 6.14 -17.92 11.47
N ARG A 329 6.13 -17.46 10.21
CA ARG A 329 5.15 -16.50 9.66
C ARG A 329 4.17 -17.15 8.68
N ILE A 330 4.43 -18.39 8.25
CA ILE A 330 3.60 -19.10 7.28
C ILE A 330 2.50 -19.86 8.03
N ARG A 331 1.24 -19.54 7.73
CA ARG A 331 0.08 -20.13 8.40
C ARG A 331 -1.07 -20.41 7.43
N VAL A 332 -2.08 -21.13 7.91
CA VAL A 332 -3.31 -21.36 7.15
C VAL A 332 -4.10 -20.05 7.08
N LEU A 333 -4.65 -19.75 5.90
CA LEU A 333 -5.60 -18.68 5.68
C LEU A 333 -6.86 -18.94 6.53
N GLN A 334 -7.20 -17.98 7.38
CA GLN A 334 -8.41 -18.07 8.21
C GLN A 334 -9.64 -17.82 7.33
N GLU A 335 -10.55 -18.80 7.31
CA GLU A 335 -11.86 -18.72 6.65
C GLU A 335 -12.80 -17.72 7.34
#